data_AF-A0A1Q6R8V5-F1
#
_entry.id   AF-A0A1Q6R8V5-F1
#
_cell.length_a   1.000
_cell.length_b   1.000
_cell.length_c   1.000
_cell.angle_alpha   90.00
_cell.angle_beta   90.00
_cell.angle_gamma   90.00
#
_symmetry.space_group_name_H-M   'P 1'
#
loop_
_entity.id
_entity.type
_entity.pdbx_description
1 polymer ?
#
loop_
_entity_poly.entity_id
_entity_poly.type
_entity_poly.pdbx_seq_one_letter_code
_entity_poly.pdbx_strand_id
1 'polypeptide(L)'
;MAKLISECPVCGNDLNITKLQCPCCGMELSNSFEISPFDKLGNDQYLFLTTFLKHRGNLKLLQEELNISYPYAKKKLTELLSALNLTQENDETFIKEDVNMQIQFESKESNRAGDIVRRKLMENGGRAIVTSISGNRYGIKADTDGQHILCNELPPIYTYDVFDVIVDLLKTQPNYRADKGSARGHRLGEAGCEENTVAGAILKKYFGKSAGESGVDPVFVLAAVLEWAGIAHNRRGYLELTVAYSEEL
;
A
#
# COMPACT_ATOMS: atom_id res chain seq x y z
N MET A 1 -13.65 34.94 -0.74
CA MET A 1 -14.51 34.43 0.35
C MET A 1 -13.74 34.55 1.65
N ALA A 2 -14.34 35.06 2.71
CA ALA A 2 -13.69 35.05 4.03
C ALA A 2 -13.63 33.62 4.54
N LYS A 3 -12.47 33.17 5.02
CA LYS A 3 -12.29 31.84 5.59
C LYS A 3 -13.04 31.77 6.91
N LEU A 4 -13.76 30.68 7.15
CA LEU A 4 -14.40 30.43 8.44
C LEU A 4 -13.32 30.37 9.53
N ILE A 5 -13.57 31.02 10.66
CA ILE A 5 -12.71 30.89 11.84
C ILE A 5 -13.14 29.61 12.54
N SER A 6 -12.28 28.59 12.55
CA SER A 6 -12.58 27.27 13.14
C SER A 6 -12.18 27.16 14.62
N GLU A 7 -11.30 28.05 15.10
CA GLU A 7 -10.74 28.01 16.46
C GLU A 7 -11.04 29.30 17.22
N CYS A 8 -11.27 29.19 18.52
CA CYS A 8 -11.51 30.32 19.39
C CYS A 8 -10.21 31.11 19.60
N PRO A 9 -10.15 32.41 19.25
CA PRO A 9 -8.93 33.22 19.39
C PRO A 9 -8.50 33.46 20.85
N VAL A 10 -9.36 33.11 21.82
CA VAL A 10 -9.09 33.29 23.26
C VAL A 10 -8.54 32.03 23.91
N CYS A 11 -9.07 30.85 23.56
CA CYS A 11 -8.70 29.59 24.24
C CYS A 11 -8.17 28.48 23.31
N GLY A 12 -8.22 28.66 21.99
CA GLY A 12 -7.75 27.68 21.01
C GLY A 12 -8.66 26.46 20.83
N ASN A 13 -9.81 26.39 21.50
CA ASN A 13 -10.78 25.31 21.30
C ASN A 13 -11.56 25.49 19.99
N ASP A 14 -12.07 24.38 19.44
CA ASP A 14 -12.96 24.37 18.28
C ASP A 14 -14.22 25.22 18.51
N LEU A 15 -14.58 26.02 17.51
CA LEU A 15 -15.85 26.74 17.46
C LEU A 15 -16.95 25.83 16.91
N ASN A 16 -18.20 26.06 17.33
CA ASN A 16 -19.38 25.41 16.77
C ASN A 16 -20.21 26.42 16.00
N ILE A 17 -20.81 25.99 14.89
CA ILE A 17 -21.75 26.81 14.13
C ILE A 17 -23.11 26.69 14.81
N THR A 18 -23.68 27.80 15.27
CA THR A 18 -24.96 27.81 16.00
C THR A 18 -26.15 28.25 15.16
N LYS A 19 -25.89 28.87 14.00
CA LYS A 19 -26.92 29.47 13.15
C LYS A 19 -26.53 29.40 11.67
N LEU A 20 -27.40 28.83 10.85
CA LEU A 20 -27.30 28.84 9.39
C LEU A 20 -28.47 29.64 8.81
N GLN A 21 -28.22 30.49 7.81
CA GLN A 21 -29.26 31.29 7.17
C GLN A 21 -29.27 31.03 5.66
N CYS A 22 -30.46 30.72 5.12
CA CYS A 22 -30.64 30.59 3.69
C CYS A 22 -30.73 31.99 3.05
N PRO A 23 -29.83 32.36 2.11
CA PRO A 23 -29.88 33.67 1.46
C PRO A 23 -31.08 33.81 0.49
N CYS A 24 -31.71 32.71 0.08
CA CYS A 24 -32.81 32.74 -0.89
C CYS A 24 -34.19 32.96 -0.25
N CYS A 25 -34.47 32.34 0.90
CA CYS A 25 -35.77 32.41 1.56
C CYS A 25 -35.72 32.98 2.99
N GLY A 26 -34.53 33.31 3.49
CA GLY A 26 -34.35 33.88 4.82
C GLY A 26 -34.55 32.90 5.99
N MET A 27 -34.82 31.62 5.70
CA MET A 27 -34.97 30.59 6.74
C MET A 27 -33.69 30.50 7.58
N GLU A 28 -33.87 30.53 8.90
CA GLU A 28 -32.79 30.39 9.88
C GLU A 28 -32.90 29.03 10.57
N LEU A 29 -31.81 28.28 10.58
CA LEU A 29 -31.67 27.02 11.29
C LEU A 29 -30.73 27.27 12.47
N SER A 30 -31.28 27.23 13.68
CA SER A 30 -30.52 27.39 14.92
C SER A 30 -30.33 26.02 15.58
N ASN A 31 -29.13 25.47 15.49
CA ASN A 31 -28.74 24.20 16.10
C ASN A 31 -27.22 24.18 16.33
N SER A 32 -26.71 23.23 17.11
CA SER A 32 -25.27 23.00 17.22
C SER A 32 -24.79 22.17 16.03
N PHE A 33 -24.16 22.81 15.05
CA PHE A 33 -23.54 22.15 13.91
C PHE A 33 -22.01 22.07 14.11
N GLU A 34 -21.46 20.89 13.84
CA GLU A 34 -20.02 20.68 13.85
C GLU A 34 -19.35 21.27 12.60
N ILE A 35 -18.15 21.80 12.76
CA ILE A 35 -17.31 22.24 11.65
C ILE A 35 -16.70 21.01 10.98
N SER A 36 -16.87 20.89 9.66
CA SER A 36 -16.31 19.80 8.88
C SER A 36 -14.78 19.76 8.97
N PRO A 37 -14.13 18.58 8.96
CA PRO A 37 -12.67 18.48 8.93
C PRO A 37 -12.03 19.26 7.79
N PHE A 38 -12.74 19.43 6.66
CA PHE A 38 -12.27 20.21 5.52
C PHE A 38 -12.18 21.71 5.82
N ASP A 39 -13.09 22.25 6.64
CA ASP A 39 -13.11 23.66 7.04
C ASP A 39 -12.03 23.97 8.08
N LYS A 40 -11.54 22.94 8.79
CA LYS A 40 -10.42 23.04 9.74
C LYS A 40 -9.04 23.05 9.08
N LEU A 41 -8.94 22.77 7.78
CA LEU A 41 -7.65 22.69 7.09
C LEU A 41 -6.93 24.05 7.09
N GLY A 42 -5.63 24.02 7.42
CA GLY A 42 -4.75 25.19 7.29
C GLY A 42 -4.62 25.66 5.84
N ASN A 43 -4.13 26.88 5.62
CA ASN A 43 -3.98 27.44 4.25
C ASN A 43 -3.06 26.56 3.38
N ASP A 44 -1.96 26.08 3.94
CA ASP A 44 -1.03 25.19 3.25
C ASP A 44 -1.65 23.85 2.87
N GLN A 45 -2.44 23.26 3.79
CA GLN A 45 -3.13 21.98 3.56
C GLN A 45 -4.22 22.13 2.50
N TYR A 46 -4.96 23.24 2.53
CA TYR A 46 -5.98 23.54 1.53
C TYR A 46 -5.37 23.79 0.14
N LEU A 47 -4.26 24.53 0.05
CA LEU A 47 -3.52 24.73 -1.19
C LEU A 47 -3.00 23.40 -1.75
N PHE A 48 -2.43 22.56 -0.88
CA PHE A 48 -1.98 21.22 -1.27
C PHE A 48 -3.14 20.38 -1.81
N LEU A 49 -4.27 20.31 -1.09
CA LEU A 49 -5.45 19.55 -1.47
C LEU A 49 -6.01 20.01 -2.82
N THR A 50 -6.20 21.32 -3.01
CA THR A 50 -6.74 21.87 -4.26
C THR A 50 -5.81 21.64 -5.43
N THR A 51 -4.50 21.79 -5.24
CA THR A 51 -3.48 21.48 -6.26
C THR A 51 -3.46 19.98 -6.60
N PHE A 52 -3.63 19.12 -5.60
CA PHE A 52 -3.66 17.67 -5.79
C PHE A 52 -4.87 17.25 -6.61
N LEU A 53 -6.05 17.81 -6.30
CA LEU A 53 -7.28 17.58 -7.06
C LEU A 53 -7.21 18.15 -8.48
N LYS A 54 -6.58 19.33 -8.67
CA LYS A 54 -6.33 19.94 -9.99
C LYS A 54 -5.55 18.98 -10.90
N HIS A 55 -4.57 18.28 -10.34
CA HIS A 55 -3.77 17.26 -11.04
C HIS A 55 -4.38 15.87 -11.04
N ARG A 56 -5.67 15.72 -10.69
CA ARG A 56 -6.39 14.44 -10.64
C ARG A 56 -5.68 13.37 -9.80
N GLY A 57 -5.00 13.79 -8.74
CA GLY A 57 -4.26 12.91 -7.85
C GLY A 57 -2.84 12.55 -8.31
N ASN A 58 -2.31 13.17 -9.37
CA ASN A 58 -0.95 12.93 -9.81
C ASN A 58 0.08 13.65 -8.91
N LEU A 59 0.74 12.91 -8.02
CA LEU A 59 1.76 13.45 -7.11
C LEU A 59 3.00 14.00 -7.85
N LYS A 60 3.32 13.49 -9.04
CA LYS A 60 4.48 13.98 -9.81
C LYS A 60 4.21 15.40 -10.30
N LEU A 61 3.07 15.63 -10.95
CA LEU A 61 2.71 16.97 -11.43
C LEU A 61 2.53 17.97 -10.27
N LEU A 62 2.00 17.50 -9.13
CA LEU A 62 1.91 18.33 -7.93
C LEU A 62 3.28 18.72 -7.37
N GLN A 63 4.26 17.82 -7.36
CA GLN A 63 5.60 18.12 -6.84
C GLN A 63 6.26 19.21 -7.68
N GLU A 64 6.05 19.18 -9.00
CA GLU A 64 6.59 20.14 -9.96
C GLU A 64 5.92 21.51 -9.77
N GLU A 65 4.60 21.55 -9.64
CA GLU A 65 3.87 22.81 -9.44
C GLU A 65 4.18 23.47 -8.08
N LEU A 66 4.29 22.67 -7.01
CA LEU A 66 4.61 23.19 -5.67
C LEU A 66 6.11 23.32 -5.41
N ASN A 67 6.97 22.92 -6.36
CA ASN A 67 8.42 22.90 -6.23
C ASN A 67 8.92 22.22 -4.94
N ILE A 68 8.36 21.05 -4.64
CA ILE A 68 8.70 20.23 -3.48
C ILE A 68 9.23 18.87 -3.91
N SER A 69 10.03 18.23 -3.06
CA SER A 69 10.48 16.87 -3.32
C SER A 69 9.31 15.89 -3.19
N TYR A 70 9.35 14.80 -3.97
CA TYR A 70 8.35 13.74 -3.89
C TYR A 70 8.16 13.17 -2.47
N PRO A 71 9.22 12.92 -1.67
CA PRO A 71 9.06 12.50 -0.27
C PRO A 71 8.30 13.52 0.59
N TYR A 72 8.57 14.81 0.38
CA TYR A 72 7.87 15.88 1.10
C TYR A 72 6.40 15.97 0.68
N ALA A 73 6.09 15.84 -0.62
CA ALA A 73 4.73 15.76 -1.12
C ALA A 73 3.95 14.58 -0.52
N LYS A 74 4.58 13.41 -0.44
CA LYS A 74 3.98 12.22 0.19
C LYS A 74 3.72 12.44 1.68
N LYS A 75 4.66 13.05 2.41
CA LYS A 75 4.47 13.41 3.83
C LYS A 75 3.29 14.37 4.02
N LYS A 76 3.22 15.44 3.21
CA LYS A 76 2.11 16.41 3.22
C LYS A 76 0.76 15.75 2.93
N LEU A 77 0.71 14.79 2.00
CA LEU A 77 -0.50 14.02 1.72
C LEU A 77 -0.92 13.19 2.94
N THR A 78 0.00 12.50 3.59
CA THR A 78 -0.28 11.75 4.81
C THR A 78 -0.81 12.65 5.92
N GLU A 79 -0.15 13.79 6.17
CA GLU A 79 -0.59 14.79 7.17
C GLU A 79 -2.00 15.32 6.85
N LEU A 80 -2.31 15.55 5.58
CA LEU A 80 -3.63 15.96 5.12
C LEU A 80 -4.69 14.87 5.34
N LEU A 81 -4.37 13.61 5.03
CA LEU A 81 -5.28 12.49 5.27
C LEU A 81 -5.57 12.30 6.76
N SER A 82 -4.56 12.48 7.62
CA SER A 82 -4.72 12.46 9.06
C SER A 82 -5.61 13.60 9.56
N ALA A 83 -5.37 14.83 9.09
CA ALA A 83 -6.22 15.98 9.43
C ALA A 83 -7.69 15.82 8.99
N LEU A 84 -7.93 15.09 7.90
CA LEU A 84 -9.27 14.78 7.41
C LEU A 84 -9.91 13.55 8.09
N ASN A 85 -9.24 12.92 9.06
CA ASN A 85 -9.64 11.65 9.69
C ASN A 85 -9.86 10.51 8.66
N LEU A 86 -9.07 10.51 7.59
CA LEU A 86 -9.10 9.49 6.54
C LEU A 86 -8.00 8.43 6.71
N THR A 87 -7.09 8.61 7.68
CA THR A 87 -6.13 7.57 8.10
C THR A 87 -6.81 6.60 9.07
N GLN A 88 -6.68 5.29 8.80
CA GLN A 88 -7.11 4.27 9.77
C GLN A 88 -6.00 4.05 10.81
N GLU A 89 -6.34 3.66 12.04
CA GLU A 89 -5.39 3.44 13.14
C GLU A 89 -4.22 2.51 12.77
N ASN A 90 -4.49 1.52 11.91
CA ASN A 90 -3.51 0.60 11.35
C ASN A 90 -2.60 1.21 10.28
N ASP A 91 -2.69 2.50 9.94
CA ASP A 91 -1.78 3.15 8.99
C ASP A 91 -0.72 3.97 9.72
N GLU A 92 -1.07 4.53 10.89
CA GLU A 92 -0.16 5.39 11.65
C GLU A 92 1.01 4.65 12.29
N THR A 93 0.80 3.41 12.75
CA THR A 93 1.87 2.57 13.32
C THR A 93 2.95 2.24 12.30
N PHE A 94 2.62 2.10 11.02
CA PHE A 94 3.59 1.77 9.97
C PHE A 94 4.37 2.99 9.45
N ILE A 95 3.83 4.19 9.62
CA ILE A 95 4.43 5.44 9.12
C ILE A 95 5.48 5.98 10.10
N LYS A 96 5.39 5.66 11.40
CA LYS A 96 6.19 6.29 12.46
C LYS A 96 7.63 5.78 12.61
N GLU A 97 7.99 4.59 12.16
CA GLU A 97 9.31 4.00 12.47
C GLU A 97 10.34 4.15 11.34
N ASP A 98 11.11 5.25 11.35
CA ASP A 98 12.39 5.52 10.65
C ASP A 98 12.41 6.27 9.30
N VAL A 99 12.89 7.51 9.40
CA VAL A 99 13.31 8.39 8.32
C VAL A 99 14.74 8.04 7.90
N ASN A 100 14.94 8.05 6.58
CA ASN A 100 16.21 7.99 5.85
C ASN A 100 16.66 6.60 5.40
N MET A 101 16.27 6.24 4.18
CA MET A 101 17.03 5.31 3.36
C MET A 101 17.34 5.97 2.02
N GLN A 102 18.54 6.53 1.92
CA GLN A 102 19.21 6.72 0.64
C GLN A 102 19.63 5.34 0.09
N ILE A 103 18.65 4.52 -0.30
CA ILE A 103 18.96 3.37 -1.15
C ILE A 103 19.19 3.95 -2.55
N GLN A 104 20.45 3.99 -2.97
CA GLN A 104 20.79 4.25 -4.37
C GLN A 104 20.31 3.04 -5.20
N PHE A 105 19.12 3.18 -5.79
CA PHE A 105 18.59 2.20 -6.74
C PHE A 105 18.98 2.63 -8.15
N GLU A 106 19.90 1.90 -8.78
CA GLU A 106 20.10 2.00 -10.22
C GLU A 106 18.94 1.28 -10.92
N SER A 107 18.07 2.06 -11.55
CA SER A 107 16.94 1.55 -12.32
C SER A 107 17.42 0.99 -13.65
N LYS A 108 17.73 -0.31 -13.69
CA LYS A 108 17.65 -1.07 -14.94
C LYS A 108 16.20 -1.51 -15.13
N GLU A 109 15.65 -1.28 -16.31
CA GLU A 109 14.38 -1.89 -16.71
C GLU A 109 14.56 -3.42 -16.68
N SER A 110 13.75 -4.07 -15.86
CA SER A 110 13.75 -5.51 -15.66
C SER A 110 12.31 -5.97 -15.49
N ASN A 111 11.95 -7.03 -16.20
CA ASN A 111 10.62 -7.64 -16.18
C ASN A 111 10.51 -8.72 -15.08
N ARG A 112 11.58 -8.93 -14.29
CA ARG A 112 11.53 -9.81 -13.12
C ARG A 112 10.55 -9.26 -12.09
N ALA A 113 9.70 -10.13 -11.56
CA ALA A 113 8.67 -9.78 -10.60
C ALA A 113 9.29 -9.17 -9.33
N GLY A 114 10.40 -9.75 -8.85
CA GLY A 114 11.15 -9.23 -7.71
C GLY A 114 11.61 -7.79 -7.92
N ASP A 115 12.19 -7.48 -9.09
CA ASP A 115 12.66 -6.13 -9.43
C ASP A 115 11.53 -5.12 -9.53
N ILE A 116 10.37 -5.52 -10.07
CA ILE A 116 9.18 -4.66 -10.16
C ILE A 116 8.65 -4.34 -8.76
N VAL A 117 8.48 -5.35 -7.90
CA VAL A 117 8.03 -5.16 -6.51
C VAL A 117 9.00 -4.25 -5.77
N ARG A 118 10.30 -4.52 -5.88
CA ARG A 118 11.37 -3.71 -5.27
C ARG A 118 11.29 -2.27 -5.73
N ARG A 119 11.29 -2.03 -7.04
CA ARG A 119 11.23 -0.68 -7.64
C ARG A 119 9.99 0.08 -7.16
N LYS A 120 8.81 -0.53 -7.23
CA LYS A 120 7.55 0.07 -6.79
C LYS A 120 7.58 0.41 -5.29
N LEU A 121 8.21 -0.43 -4.47
CA LEU A 121 8.39 -0.17 -3.05
C LEU A 121 9.34 1.01 -2.80
N MET A 122 10.46 1.09 -3.53
CA MET A 122 11.40 2.21 -3.45
C MET A 122 10.79 3.53 -3.92
N GLU A 123 10.01 3.52 -5.01
CA GLU A 123 9.22 4.67 -5.47
C GLU A 123 8.21 5.13 -4.42
N ASN A 124 7.83 4.25 -3.50
CA ASN A 124 7.00 4.56 -2.35
C ASN A 124 7.80 4.94 -1.09
N GLY A 125 9.08 5.28 -1.22
CA GLY A 125 9.95 5.63 -0.09
C GLY A 125 10.33 4.41 0.74
N GLY A 126 10.37 3.22 0.13
CA GLY A 126 10.72 1.96 0.76
C GLY A 126 9.61 1.34 1.61
N ARG A 127 8.36 1.84 1.53
CA ARG A 127 7.22 1.33 2.33
C ARG A 127 5.91 1.38 1.59
N ALA A 128 5.06 0.40 1.81
CA ALA A 128 3.69 0.39 1.29
C ALA A 128 2.76 -0.38 2.22
N ILE A 129 1.46 -0.18 2.03
CA ILE A 129 0.43 -0.99 2.66
C ILE A 129 -0.23 -1.79 1.54
N VAL A 130 -0.24 -3.11 1.72
CA VAL A 130 -0.89 -4.04 0.79
C VAL A 130 -2.12 -4.63 1.46
N THR A 131 -3.14 -4.94 0.67
CA THR A 131 -4.41 -5.46 1.17
C THR A 131 -4.64 -6.85 0.61
N SER A 132 -4.93 -7.82 1.47
CA SER A 132 -5.35 -9.14 1.02
C SER A 132 -6.78 -9.14 0.50
N ILE A 133 -7.14 -10.20 -0.23
CA ILE A 133 -8.52 -10.45 -0.67
C ILE A 133 -9.55 -10.45 0.48
N SER A 134 -9.12 -10.76 1.70
CA SER A 134 -9.99 -10.76 2.90
C SER A 134 -10.16 -9.37 3.52
N GLY A 135 -9.52 -8.34 2.98
CA GLY A 135 -9.53 -6.98 3.51
C GLY A 135 -8.48 -6.69 4.57
N ASN A 136 -7.71 -7.69 5.02
CA ASN A 136 -6.62 -7.47 5.98
C ASN A 136 -5.50 -6.65 5.32
N ARG A 137 -4.96 -5.70 6.07
CA ARG A 137 -3.93 -4.76 5.61
C ARG A 137 -2.58 -5.13 6.23
N TYR A 138 -1.53 -5.12 5.42
CA TYR A 138 -0.18 -5.49 5.81
C TYR A 138 0.77 -4.39 5.38
N GLY A 139 1.51 -3.81 6.33
CA GLY A 139 2.61 -2.93 6.00
C GLY A 139 3.82 -3.73 5.55
N ILE A 140 4.35 -3.36 4.39
CA ILE A 140 5.61 -3.88 3.85
C ILE A 140 6.66 -2.77 3.83
N LYS A 141 7.91 -3.13 4.14
CA LYS A 141 9.04 -2.21 4.17
C LYS A 141 10.25 -2.87 3.49
N ALA A 142 11.05 -2.09 2.78
CA ALA A 142 12.35 -2.53 2.33
C ALA A 142 13.32 -2.59 3.50
N ASP A 143 14.12 -3.65 3.59
CA ASP A 143 15.23 -3.69 4.55
C ASP A 143 16.39 -2.77 4.12
N THR A 144 17.25 -2.47 5.09
CA THR A 144 18.46 -1.64 4.97
C THR A 144 19.49 -2.18 4.00
N ASP A 145 19.50 -3.49 3.76
CA ASP A 145 20.36 -4.12 2.76
C ASP A 145 19.84 -3.95 1.32
N GLY A 146 18.61 -3.45 1.16
CA GLY A 146 17.95 -3.27 -0.12
C GLY A 146 17.60 -4.57 -0.86
N GLN A 147 17.77 -5.74 -0.25
CA GLN A 147 17.53 -7.07 -0.82
C GLN A 147 16.31 -7.75 -0.18
N HIS A 148 16.03 -7.48 1.09
CA HIS A 148 14.90 -8.09 1.80
C HIS A 148 13.66 -7.21 1.82
N ILE A 149 12.51 -7.88 1.89
CA ILE A 149 11.21 -7.30 2.16
C ILE A 149 10.75 -7.72 3.56
N LEU A 150 10.40 -6.72 4.37
CA LEU A 150 9.97 -6.87 5.75
C LEU A 150 8.46 -6.68 5.85
N CYS A 151 7.82 -7.48 6.70
CA CYS A 151 6.42 -7.35 7.10
C CYS A 151 6.28 -7.96 8.49
N ASN A 152 5.52 -7.35 9.39
CA ASN A 152 5.37 -7.85 10.77
C ASN A 152 4.75 -9.26 10.83
N GLU A 153 4.01 -9.65 9.78
CA GLU A 153 3.38 -10.96 9.65
C GLU A 153 4.26 -11.99 8.92
N LEU A 154 5.49 -11.62 8.56
CA LEU A 154 6.46 -12.49 7.89
C LEU A 154 7.78 -12.53 8.68
N PRO A 155 8.46 -13.69 8.76
CA PRO A 155 9.85 -13.72 9.19
C PRO A 155 10.74 -12.90 8.24
N PRO A 156 11.79 -12.22 8.75
CA PRO A 156 12.67 -11.35 7.96
C PRO A 156 13.71 -12.16 7.16
N ILE A 157 13.24 -13.07 6.32
CA ILE A 157 14.05 -14.02 5.54
C ILE A 157 13.72 -14.01 4.04
N TYR A 158 12.81 -13.13 3.62
CA TYR A 158 12.33 -13.07 2.25
C TYR A 158 13.08 -12.00 1.46
N THR A 159 13.80 -12.41 0.43
CA THR A 159 14.31 -11.53 -0.61
C THR A 159 13.23 -11.31 -1.67
N TYR A 160 13.43 -10.33 -2.57
CA TYR A 160 12.52 -10.11 -3.68
C TYR A 160 12.46 -11.28 -4.69
N ASP A 161 13.44 -12.18 -4.69
CA ASP A 161 13.47 -13.36 -5.58
C ASP A 161 12.31 -14.33 -5.32
N VAL A 162 11.69 -14.28 -4.13
CA VAL A 162 10.50 -15.10 -3.83
C VAL A 162 9.36 -14.79 -4.81
N PHE A 163 9.24 -13.55 -5.29
CA PHE A 163 8.21 -13.17 -6.26
C PHE A 163 8.48 -13.76 -7.64
N ASP A 164 9.76 -13.88 -8.02
CA ASP A 164 10.16 -14.53 -9.26
C ASP A 164 9.80 -16.02 -9.22
N VAL A 165 10.01 -16.69 -8.09
CA VAL A 165 9.60 -18.10 -7.90
C VAL A 165 8.10 -18.30 -8.12
N ILE A 166 7.27 -17.40 -7.58
CA ILE A 166 5.82 -17.46 -7.73
C ILE A 166 5.43 -17.23 -9.19
N VAL A 167 5.98 -16.20 -9.83
CA VAL A 167 5.68 -15.88 -11.23
C VAL A 167 6.15 -16.99 -12.17
N ASP A 168 7.33 -17.58 -11.94
CA ASP A 168 7.84 -18.69 -12.72
C ASP A 168 6.97 -19.94 -12.56
N LEU A 169 6.38 -20.18 -11.39
CA LEU A 169 5.32 -21.20 -11.26
C LEU A 169 4.12 -20.85 -12.13
N LEU A 170 3.58 -19.63 -12.03
CA LEU A 170 2.38 -19.23 -12.77
C LEU A 170 2.59 -19.40 -14.28
N LYS A 171 3.78 -19.02 -14.80
CA LYS A 171 4.17 -19.20 -16.20
C LYS A 171 4.14 -20.64 -16.70
N THR A 172 4.38 -21.63 -15.83
CA THR A 172 4.34 -23.05 -16.22
C THR A 172 2.96 -23.67 -16.13
N GLN A 173 2.00 -22.99 -15.50
CA GLN A 173 0.64 -23.49 -15.33
C GLN A 173 -0.29 -23.04 -16.47
N PRO A 174 -1.34 -23.84 -16.79
CA PRO A 174 -2.35 -23.43 -17.76
C PRO A 174 -3.04 -22.13 -17.34
N ASN A 175 -3.26 -21.23 -18.31
CA ASN A 175 -3.86 -19.90 -18.10
C ASN A 175 -3.11 -19.01 -17.10
N TYR A 176 -1.79 -19.21 -16.95
CA TYR A 176 -0.95 -18.43 -16.03
C TYR A 176 -1.45 -18.43 -14.58
N ARG A 177 -2.06 -19.55 -14.16
CA ARG A 177 -2.83 -19.66 -12.91
C ARG A 177 -2.37 -20.83 -12.06
N ALA A 178 -2.16 -20.61 -10.77
CA ALA A 178 -1.86 -21.66 -9.80
C ALA A 178 -2.72 -21.50 -8.54
N ASP A 179 -3.09 -22.62 -7.93
CA ASP A 179 -3.72 -22.61 -6.61
C ASP A 179 -2.71 -22.13 -5.56
N LYS A 180 -3.19 -21.35 -4.59
CA LYS A 180 -2.35 -20.80 -3.52
C LYS A 180 -1.74 -21.90 -2.66
N GLY A 181 -2.52 -22.95 -2.40
CA GLY A 181 -2.16 -23.97 -1.43
C GLY A 181 -2.03 -23.41 -0.01
N SER A 182 -1.53 -24.24 0.89
CA SER A 182 -1.23 -23.90 2.28
C SER A 182 -0.03 -24.71 2.76
N ALA A 183 1.03 -24.06 3.22
CA ALA A 183 2.10 -24.69 3.96
C ALA A 183 1.81 -24.74 5.47
N ARG A 184 0.71 -24.09 5.92
CA ARG A 184 0.28 -24.13 7.31
C ARG A 184 -0.45 -25.44 7.59
N GLY A 185 0.22 -26.34 8.32
CA GLY A 185 -0.35 -27.63 8.73
C GLY A 185 -0.28 -28.73 7.66
N HIS A 186 0.36 -28.46 6.53
CA HIS A 186 0.60 -29.42 5.44
C HIS A 186 2.09 -29.49 5.12
N ARG A 187 2.58 -30.67 4.75
CA ARG A 187 3.96 -30.89 4.30
C ARG A 187 4.05 -30.78 2.78
N LEU A 188 5.23 -30.45 2.27
CA LEU A 188 5.48 -30.36 0.83
C LEU A 188 5.11 -31.70 0.15
N GLY A 189 4.22 -31.64 -0.83
CA GLY A 189 3.72 -32.80 -1.58
C GLY A 189 2.41 -33.41 -1.04
N GLU A 190 1.89 -32.93 0.09
CA GLU A 190 0.55 -33.29 0.55
C GLU A 190 -0.54 -32.52 -0.22
N ALA A 191 -1.77 -33.01 -0.15
CA ALA A 191 -2.92 -32.36 -0.78
C ALA A 191 -3.08 -30.92 -0.29
N GLY A 192 -3.04 -29.95 -1.21
CA GLY A 192 -3.06 -28.52 -0.91
C GLY A 192 -1.68 -27.88 -0.68
N CYS A 193 -0.58 -28.64 -0.74
CA CYS A 193 0.80 -28.15 -0.65
C CYS A 193 1.71 -28.85 -1.68
N GLU A 194 1.15 -29.19 -2.83
CA GLU A 194 1.87 -29.81 -3.94
C GLU A 194 2.80 -28.79 -4.63
N GLU A 195 3.81 -29.27 -5.37
CA GLU A 195 4.82 -28.41 -6.02
C GLU A 195 4.22 -27.48 -7.10
N ASN A 196 3.00 -27.74 -7.57
CA ASN A 196 2.26 -26.88 -8.50
C ASN A 196 1.39 -25.81 -7.80
N THR A 197 1.33 -25.81 -6.47
CA THR A 197 0.72 -24.73 -5.67
C THR A 197 1.74 -23.65 -5.35
N VAL A 198 1.28 -22.42 -5.09
CA VAL A 198 2.16 -21.31 -4.70
C VAL A 198 2.94 -21.65 -3.42
N ALA A 199 2.26 -22.19 -2.40
CA ALA A 199 2.88 -22.64 -1.15
C ALA A 199 3.98 -23.69 -1.42
N GLY A 200 3.66 -24.74 -2.17
CA GLY A 200 4.61 -25.83 -2.46
C GLY A 200 5.79 -25.37 -3.31
N ALA A 201 5.57 -24.49 -4.30
CA ALA A 201 6.65 -23.93 -5.09
C ALA A 201 7.61 -23.07 -4.26
N ILE A 202 7.10 -22.27 -3.31
CA ILE A 202 7.95 -21.51 -2.39
C ILE A 202 8.78 -22.47 -1.53
N LEU A 203 8.16 -23.49 -0.91
CA LEU A 203 8.91 -24.47 -0.12
C LEU A 203 10.00 -25.17 -0.95
N LYS A 204 9.66 -25.62 -2.15
CA LYS A 204 10.57 -26.37 -3.02
C LYS A 204 11.69 -25.51 -3.60
N LYS A 205 11.34 -24.40 -4.25
CA LYS A 205 12.25 -23.62 -5.09
C LYS A 205 12.93 -22.48 -4.34
N TYR A 206 12.25 -21.85 -3.37
CA TYR A 206 12.83 -20.77 -2.58
C TYR A 206 13.56 -21.33 -1.34
N PHE A 207 12.92 -22.25 -0.59
CA PHE A 207 13.53 -22.82 0.62
C PHE A 207 14.31 -24.12 0.39
N GLY A 208 14.32 -24.69 -0.82
CA GLY A 208 15.06 -25.91 -1.14
C GLY A 208 14.54 -27.16 -0.43
N LYS A 209 13.27 -27.18 -0.01
CA LYS A 209 12.69 -28.28 0.76
C LYS A 209 12.43 -29.54 -0.07
N SER A 210 12.52 -30.68 0.59
CA SER A 210 12.19 -32.01 0.08
C SER A 210 10.76 -32.41 0.43
N ALA A 211 10.20 -33.36 -0.32
CA ALA A 211 8.85 -33.86 -0.06
C ALA A 211 8.73 -34.42 1.37
N GLY A 212 7.63 -34.08 2.05
CA GLY A 212 7.39 -34.43 3.45
C GLY A 212 7.98 -33.46 4.48
N GLU A 213 8.72 -32.43 4.08
CA GLU A 213 9.15 -31.36 4.99
C GLU A 213 8.06 -30.29 5.18
N SER A 214 7.99 -29.74 6.39
CA SER A 214 7.16 -28.58 6.72
C SER A 214 7.92 -27.27 6.54
N GLY A 215 7.21 -26.16 6.38
CA GLY A 215 7.80 -24.82 6.35
C GLY A 215 6.82 -23.72 6.72
N VAL A 216 7.28 -22.47 6.57
CA VAL A 216 6.47 -21.28 6.81
C VAL A 216 5.55 -21.04 5.61
N ASP A 217 4.36 -20.53 5.87
CA ASP A 217 3.39 -20.14 4.84
C ASP A 217 3.31 -18.61 4.70
N PRO A 218 4.00 -18.01 3.72
CA PRO A 218 3.94 -16.57 3.47
C PRO A 218 2.88 -16.17 2.44
N VAL A 219 2.07 -17.11 1.91
CA VAL A 219 1.31 -16.91 0.67
C VAL A 219 0.33 -15.73 0.79
N PHE A 220 -0.29 -15.53 1.94
CA PHE A 220 -1.28 -14.47 2.15
C PHE A 220 -0.70 -13.05 1.95
N VAL A 221 0.51 -12.79 2.43
CA VAL A 221 1.18 -11.49 2.23
C VAL A 221 1.74 -11.40 0.82
N LEU A 222 2.47 -12.42 0.35
CA LEU A 222 3.13 -12.36 -0.96
C LEU A 222 2.11 -12.23 -2.11
N ALA A 223 0.95 -12.88 -2.01
CA ALA A 223 -0.15 -12.71 -2.94
C ALA A 223 -0.70 -11.27 -2.95
N ALA A 224 -0.82 -10.63 -1.78
CA ALA A 224 -1.24 -9.24 -1.68
C ALA A 224 -0.20 -8.28 -2.27
N VAL A 225 1.09 -8.58 -2.12
CA VAL A 225 2.18 -7.79 -2.71
C VAL A 225 2.17 -7.90 -4.24
N LEU A 226 1.98 -9.08 -4.82
CA LEU A 226 1.89 -9.26 -6.27
C LEU A 226 0.70 -8.52 -6.89
N GLU A 227 -0.45 -8.50 -6.21
CA GLU A 227 -1.61 -7.72 -6.63
C GLU A 227 -1.39 -6.22 -6.51
N TRP A 228 -0.86 -5.76 -5.38
CA TRP A 228 -0.48 -4.37 -5.21
C TRP A 228 0.55 -3.93 -6.27
N ALA A 229 1.47 -4.80 -6.65
CA ALA A 229 2.46 -4.54 -7.70
C ALA A 229 1.84 -4.48 -9.11
N GLY A 230 0.66 -5.06 -9.33
CA GLY A 230 0.00 -5.15 -10.63
C GLY A 230 0.42 -6.39 -11.44
N ILE A 231 1.10 -7.35 -10.81
CA ILE A 231 1.71 -8.52 -11.46
C ILE A 231 0.70 -9.67 -11.56
N ALA A 232 -0.09 -9.89 -10.51
CA ALA A 232 -1.07 -10.99 -10.45
C ALA A 232 -2.39 -10.56 -9.79
N HIS A 233 -3.51 -11.16 -10.19
CA HIS A 233 -4.77 -11.02 -9.47
C HIS A 233 -4.82 -11.98 -8.28
N ASN A 234 -5.13 -11.44 -7.10
CA ASN A 234 -5.21 -12.20 -5.87
C ASN A 234 -6.64 -12.73 -5.66
N ARG A 235 -6.94 -13.93 -6.18
CA ARG A 235 -8.29 -14.51 -6.17
C ARG A 235 -8.50 -15.48 -5.00
N ARG A 236 -9.76 -15.86 -4.74
CA ARG A 236 -10.07 -16.81 -3.67
C ARG A 236 -9.57 -18.20 -4.08
N GLY A 237 -8.55 -18.70 -3.38
CA GLY A 237 -7.95 -20.01 -3.62
C GLY A 237 -6.80 -20.04 -4.63
N TYR A 238 -6.64 -19.04 -5.50
CA TYR A 238 -5.61 -19.06 -6.56
C TYR A 238 -5.00 -17.69 -6.84
N LEU A 239 -3.89 -17.69 -7.57
CA LEU A 239 -3.26 -16.53 -8.20
C LEU A 239 -3.29 -16.71 -9.72
N GLU A 240 -3.44 -15.63 -10.46
CA GLU A 240 -3.35 -15.58 -11.93
C GLU A 240 -2.56 -14.34 -12.36
N LEU A 241 -1.69 -14.43 -13.36
CA LEU A 241 -0.99 -13.23 -13.87
C LEU A 241 -1.97 -12.23 -14.48
N THR A 242 -1.67 -10.93 -14.35
CA THR A 242 -2.44 -9.90 -15.04
C THR A 242 -2.12 -9.91 -16.54
N VAL A 243 -3.08 -9.49 -17.36
CA VAL A 243 -2.89 -9.36 -18.82
C VAL A 243 -1.71 -8.43 -19.12
N ALA A 244 -1.69 -7.26 -18.48
CA ALA A 244 -0.63 -6.26 -18.64
C ALA A 244 0.76 -6.82 -18.37
N TYR A 245 0.93 -7.61 -17.31
CA TYR A 245 2.22 -8.22 -17.02
C TYR A 245 2.55 -9.36 -18.00
N SER A 246 1.55 -10.15 -18.41
CA SER A 246 1.77 -11.28 -19.32
C SER A 246 2.14 -10.87 -20.75
N GLU A 247 1.73 -9.68 -21.21
CA GLU A 247 2.07 -9.14 -22.52
C GLU A 247 3.53 -8.65 -22.60
N GLU A 248 4.18 -8.42 -21.46
CA GLU A 248 5.57 -7.97 -21.33
C GLU A 248 6.57 -9.13 -21.13
N LEU A 249 6.10 -10.38 -21.14
CA LEU A 249 6.90 -11.59 -20.88
C LEU A 249 7.59 -12.18 -22.11
#